data_AF-A0A6J6NGQ4-F1
#
_entry.id   AF-A0A6J6NGQ4-F1
#
_cell.length_a   1.000
_cell.length_b   1.000
_cell.length_c   1.000
_cell.angle_alpha   90.00
_cell.angle_beta   90.00
_cell.angle_gamma   90.00
#
_symmetry.space_group_name_H-M   'P 1'
#
loop_
_entity.id
_entity.type
_entity.pdbx_description
1 polymer ?
#
loop_
_entity_poly.entity_id
_entity_poly.type
_entity_poly.pdbx_seq_one_letter_code
_entity_poly.pdbx_strand_id
1 'polypeptide(L)'
;MLRSSTKVTAQSGTVDLVSVHTYRLTKTYTPDLYVASGRELGRTVTQLAKQLKGVVAHAHTVTVAATDSHSYRIDYGAMSEELTFVFRDRTEFELVCRFPKGTTSSACTELLTSFTLV
;
A
#
# COMPACT_ATOMS: atom_id res chain seq x y z
N MET A 1 3.50 8.36 -22.13
CA MET A 1 2.33 8.58 -21.25
C MET A 1 2.85 9.12 -19.93
N LEU A 2 2.61 10.39 -19.60
CA LEU A 2 2.93 10.92 -18.27
C LEU A 2 1.97 10.27 -17.27
N ARG A 3 2.48 9.47 -16.32
CA ARG A 3 1.71 9.07 -15.14
C ARG A 3 1.65 10.29 -14.22
N SER A 4 0.52 10.99 -14.19
CA SER A 4 0.24 11.93 -13.12
C SER A 4 -0.04 11.13 -11.85
N SER A 5 0.83 11.23 -10.85
CA SER A 5 0.61 10.67 -9.53
C SER A 5 0.62 11.79 -8.51
N THR A 6 -0.46 11.92 -7.74
CA THR A 6 -0.48 12.80 -6.57
C THR A 6 0.08 12.03 -5.39
N LYS A 7 0.95 12.68 -4.60
CA LYS A 7 1.52 12.10 -3.39
C LYS A 7 1.38 13.06 -2.22
N VAL A 8 0.85 12.57 -1.10
CA VAL A 8 0.82 13.27 0.19
C VAL A 8 1.61 12.43 1.19
N THR A 9 2.54 13.03 1.93
CA THR A 9 3.43 12.31 2.85
C THR A 9 3.56 13.05 4.16
N ALA A 10 3.56 12.32 5.28
CA ALA A 10 4.01 12.80 6.57
C ALA A 10 5.11 11.87 7.09
N GLN A 11 6.13 12.44 7.72
CA GLN A 11 7.29 11.70 8.23
C GLN A 11 7.65 12.23 9.61
N SER A 12 8.03 11.33 10.51
CA SER A 12 8.58 11.65 11.82
C SER A 12 9.92 10.93 12.00
N GLY A 13 10.98 11.69 12.30
CA GLY A 13 12.33 11.12 12.38
C GLY A 13 12.79 10.47 11.07
N THR A 14 13.58 9.41 11.18
CA THR A 14 14.24 8.76 10.03
C THR A 14 13.43 7.59 9.45
N VAL A 15 12.62 6.92 10.26
CA VAL A 15 11.95 5.67 9.87
C VAL A 15 10.45 5.89 9.65
N ASP A 16 9.77 6.50 10.62
CA ASP A 16 8.31 6.58 10.63
C ASP A 16 7.79 7.48 9.51
N LEU A 17 7.01 6.89 8.63
CA LEU A 17 6.45 7.57 7.47
C LEU A 17 5.07 7.02 7.14
N VAL A 18 4.15 7.91 6.79
CA VAL A 18 2.88 7.57 6.14
C VAL A 18 2.78 8.34 4.83
N SER A 19 2.29 7.69 3.79
CA SER A 19 2.10 8.31 2.48
C SER A 19 0.86 7.77 1.80
N VAL A 20 0.23 8.62 1.00
CA VAL A 20 -0.82 8.23 0.08
C VAL A 20 -0.37 8.60 -1.32
N HIS A 21 -0.26 7.60 -2.17
CA HIS A 21 0.02 7.76 -3.58
C HIS A 21 -1.27 7.48 -4.35
N THR A 22 -1.61 8.35 -5.31
CA THR A 22 -2.80 8.19 -6.14
C THR A 22 -2.39 8.00 -7.59
N TYR A 23 -2.87 6.91 -8.19
CA TYR A 23 -2.60 6.56 -9.58
C TYR A 23 -3.90 6.42 -10.37
N ARG A 24 -3.90 6.85 -11.63
CA ARG A 24 -5.02 6.63 -12.55
C ARG A 24 -4.81 5.33 -13.32
N LEU A 25 -5.77 4.43 -13.22
CA LEU A 25 -5.80 3.17 -13.94
C LEU A 25 -6.15 3.36 -15.42
N THR A 26 -5.48 2.58 -16.26
CA THR A 26 -5.80 2.53 -17.69
C THR A 26 -7.20 2.00 -17.95
N LYS A 27 -7.67 1.05 -17.13
CA LYS A 27 -9.01 0.45 -17.19
C LYS A 27 -9.76 0.69 -15.88
N THR A 28 -11.08 0.64 -15.94
CA THR A 28 -11.91 0.65 -14.72
C THR A 28 -11.69 -0.65 -13.96
N TYR A 29 -11.43 -0.52 -12.66
CA TYR A 29 -11.45 -1.60 -11.70
C TYR A 29 -12.89 -1.93 -11.33
N THR A 30 -13.17 -3.22 -11.27
CA THR A 30 -14.45 -3.78 -10.83
C THR A 30 -14.15 -4.87 -9.78
N PRO A 31 -15.04 -5.11 -8.79
CA PRO A 31 -14.74 -6.02 -7.70
C PRO A 31 -14.41 -7.47 -8.10
N ASP A 32 -14.91 -7.93 -9.25
CA ASP A 32 -14.58 -9.24 -9.85
C ASP A 32 -13.09 -9.36 -10.25
N LEU A 33 -12.38 -8.24 -10.39
CA LEU A 33 -10.94 -8.22 -10.65
C LEU A 33 -10.09 -8.40 -9.39
N TYR A 34 -10.68 -8.46 -8.19
CA TYR A 34 -9.94 -8.51 -6.92
C TYR A 34 -8.89 -9.63 -6.87
N VAL A 35 -9.24 -10.83 -7.32
CA VAL A 35 -8.31 -11.97 -7.34
C VAL A 35 -7.21 -11.77 -8.38
N ALA A 36 -7.54 -11.21 -9.55
CA ALA A 36 -6.58 -10.97 -10.61
C ALA A 36 -5.58 -9.87 -10.23
N SER A 37 -6.06 -8.76 -9.66
CA SER A 37 -5.22 -7.67 -9.18
C SER A 37 -4.30 -8.13 -8.05
N GLY A 38 -4.79 -8.95 -7.11
CA GLY A 38 -3.97 -9.53 -6.04
C GLY A 38 -2.77 -10.34 -6.56
N ARG A 39 -2.95 -11.11 -7.64
CA ARG A 39 -1.85 -11.86 -8.28
C ARG A 39 -0.81 -10.94 -8.92
N GLU A 40 -1.26 -9.88 -9.57
CA GLU A 40 -0.36 -8.89 -10.18
C GLU A 40 0.41 -8.12 -9.10
N LEU A 41 -0.30 -7.57 -8.11
CA LEU A 41 0.28 -6.87 -6.98
C LEU A 41 1.27 -7.74 -6.22
N GLY A 42 0.94 -8.99 -5.93
CA GLY A 42 1.86 -9.92 -5.26
C GLY A 42 3.18 -10.10 -6.01
N ARG A 43 3.17 -10.13 -7.35
CA ARG A 43 4.40 -10.18 -8.17
C ARG A 43 5.18 -8.87 -8.07
N THR A 44 4.49 -7.73 -8.19
CA THR A 44 5.09 -6.39 -8.10
C THR A 44 5.74 -6.16 -6.74
N VAL A 45 5.03 -6.46 -5.65
CA VAL A 45 5.51 -6.36 -4.27
C VAL A 45 6.68 -7.31 -4.03
N THR A 46 6.64 -8.54 -4.56
CA THR A 46 7.78 -9.46 -4.49
C THR A 46 9.02 -8.90 -5.20
N GLN A 47 8.84 -8.26 -6.36
CA GLN A 47 9.93 -7.62 -7.09
C GLN A 47 10.48 -6.40 -6.34
N LEU A 48 9.60 -5.58 -5.77
CA LEU A 48 9.97 -4.44 -4.92
C LEU A 48 10.77 -4.91 -3.70
N ALA A 49 10.29 -5.93 -2.99
CA ALA A 49 11.00 -6.51 -1.85
C ALA A 49 12.43 -6.93 -2.22
N LYS A 50 12.61 -7.59 -3.38
CA LYS A 50 13.94 -7.94 -3.89
C LYS A 50 14.83 -6.72 -4.16
N GLN A 51 14.28 -5.65 -4.74
CA GLN A 51 15.02 -4.41 -4.98
C GLN A 51 15.48 -3.75 -3.68
N LEU A 52 14.63 -3.79 -2.65
CA LEU A 52 14.94 -3.32 -1.30
C LEU A 52 15.87 -4.27 -0.52
N LYS A 53 16.27 -5.41 -1.12
CA LYS A 53 17.00 -6.50 -0.44
C LYS A 53 16.26 -6.99 0.82
N GLY A 54 14.93 -6.97 0.77
CA GLY A 54 14.03 -7.42 1.81
C GLY A 54 13.21 -8.65 1.40
N VAL A 55 12.18 -8.93 2.21
CA VAL A 55 11.25 -10.05 2.01
C VAL A 55 9.82 -9.59 2.25
N VAL A 56 8.86 -10.20 1.55
CA VAL A 56 7.44 -10.04 1.87
C VAL A 56 7.15 -10.86 3.11
N ALA A 57 6.91 -10.19 4.24
CA ALA A 57 6.68 -10.81 5.53
C ALA A 57 5.21 -11.24 5.73
N HIS A 58 4.26 -10.45 5.22
CA HIS A 58 2.84 -10.75 5.28
C HIS A 58 2.13 -10.29 4.01
N ALA A 59 1.04 -10.99 3.68
CA ALA A 59 0.06 -10.61 2.68
C ALA A 59 -1.33 -10.95 3.24
N HIS A 60 -2.24 -9.98 3.27
CA HIS A 60 -3.58 -10.18 3.82
C HIS A 60 -4.58 -9.20 3.23
N THR A 61 -5.87 -9.53 3.34
CA THR A 61 -6.96 -8.63 3.00
C THR A 61 -7.25 -7.71 4.19
N VAL A 62 -7.45 -6.43 3.89
CA VAL A 62 -7.96 -5.44 4.86
C VAL A 62 -9.14 -4.70 4.24
N THR A 63 -10.08 -4.28 5.07
CA THR A 63 -11.19 -3.42 4.61
C THR A 63 -10.85 -1.97 4.91
N VAL A 64 -10.76 -1.15 3.88
CA VAL A 64 -10.44 0.28 3.97
C VAL A 64 -11.50 1.05 3.18
N ALA A 65 -12.06 2.11 3.77
CA ALA A 65 -13.16 2.88 3.16
C ALA A 65 -14.28 1.96 2.59
N ALA A 66 -14.71 0.98 3.39
CA ALA A 66 -15.72 -0.04 3.05
C ALA A 66 -15.40 -0.89 1.80
N THR A 67 -14.13 -0.97 1.41
CA THR A 67 -13.67 -1.74 0.24
C THR A 67 -12.59 -2.72 0.65
N ASP A 68 -12.73 -3.98 0.23
CA ASP A 68 -11.67 -4.98 0.40
C ASP A 68 -10.44 -4.61 -0.41
N SER A 69 -9.31 -4.59 0.26
CA SER A 69 -8.04 -4.06 -0.23
C SER A 69 -6.94 -5.07 0.02
N HIS A 70 -5.91 -5.05 -0.83
CA HIS A 70 -4.75 -5.94 -0.67
C HIS A 70 -3.70 -5.22 0.17
N SER A 71 -3.28 -5.82 1.28
CA SER A 71 -2.20 -5.30 2.12
C SER A 71 -1.01 -6.24 2.16
N TYR A 72 0.18 -5.69 2.01
CA TYR A 72 1.44 -6.42 2.05
C TYR A 72 2.43 -5.73 2.99
N ARG A 73 3.13 -6.51 3.80
CA ARG A 73 4.26 -6.02 4.60
C ARG A 73 5.57 -6.50 3.99
N ILE A 74 6.47 -5.57 3.69
CA ILE A 74 7.86 -5.85 3.31
C ILE A 74 8.76 -5.52 4.49
N ASP A 75 9.58 -6.49 4.91
CA ASP A 75 10.63 -6.27 5.91
C ASP A 75 11.98 -6.12 5.20
N TYR A 76 12.68 -5.01 5.43
CA TYR A 76 14.00 -4.73 4.82
C TYR A 76 14.90 -3.93 5.77
N GLY A 77 16.16 -4.33 5.88
CA GLY A 77 17.08 -3.74 6.87
C GLY A 77 16.49 -3.76 8.28
N ALA A 78 16.41 -2.58 8.91
CA ALA A 78 15.80 -2.38 10.23
C ALA A 78 14.35 -1.87 10.17
N MET A 79 13.70 -1.91 9.00
CA MET A 79 12.39 -1.30 8.75
C MET A 79 11.39 -2.35 8.25
N SER A 80 10.12 -2.05 8.49
CA SER A 80 8.96 -2.69 7.88
C SER A 80 8.17 -1.62 7.13
N GLU A 81 7.64 -1.98 5.96
CA GLU A 81 6.78 -1.12 5.15
C GLU A 81 5.51 -1.88 4.78
N GLU A 82 4.36 -1.33 5.16
CA GLU A 82 3.05 -1.80 4.78
C GLU A 82 2.54 -1.02 3.57
N LEU A 83 2.14 -1.76 2.55
CA LEU A 83 1.59 -1.26 1.29
C LEU A 83 0.15 -1.79 1.17
N THR A 84 -0.82 -0.89 1.30
CA THR A 84 -2.24 -1.21 1.13
C THR A 84 -2.77 -0.59 -0.16
N PHE A 85 -3.28 -1.42 -1.06
CA PHE A 85 -3.80 -1.03 -2.36
C PHE A 85 -5.33 -0.98 -2.33
N VAL A 86 -5.88 0.23 -2.38
CA VAL A 86 -7.32 0.50 -2.41
C VAL A 86 -7.71 0.90 -3.83
N PHE A 87 -8.71 0.22 -4.40
CA PHE A 87 -9.17 0.50 -5.76
C PHE A 87 -10.58 1.08 -5.75
N ARG A 88 -10.79 2.16 -6.51
CA ARG A 88 -12.11 2.75 -6.74
C ARG A 88 -12.20 3.23 -8.18
N ASP A 89 -13.13 2.66 -8.94
CA ASP A 89 -13.37 3.01 -10.35
C ASP A 89 -12.08 2.99 -11.18
N ARG A 90 -11.54 4.14 -11.59
CA ARG A 90 -10.28 4.23 -12.35
C ARG A 90 -9.11 4.76 -11.53
N THR A 91 -9.20 4.65 -10.21
CA THR A 91 -8.22 5.18 -9.29
C THR A 91 -7.70 4.08 -8.39
N GLU A 92 -6.38 4.05 -8.24
CA GLU A 92 -5.65 3.24 -7.26
C GLU A 92 -5.06 4.20 -6.24
N PHE A 93 -5.29 3.88 -4.96
CA PHE A 93 -4.65 4.53 -3.84
C PHE A 93 -3.71 3.52 -3.20
N GLU A 94 -2.42 3.80 -3.23
CA GLU A 94 -1.40 3.06 -2.52
C GLU A 94 -1.13 3.79 -1.20
N LEU A 95 -1.61 3.20 -0.11
CA LEU A 95 -1.38 3.67 1.25
C LEU A 95 -0.10 3.02 1.74
N VAL A 96 0.92 3.83 1.98
CA VAL A 96 2.25 3.40 2.42
C VAL A 96 2.42 3.78 3.87
N CYS A 97 2.86 2.83 4.68
CA CYS A 97 3.29 3.11 6.04
C CYS A 97 4.61 2.40 6.34
N ARG A 98 5.61 3.13 6.84
CA ARG A 98 6.91 2.59 7.21
C ARG A 98 7.18 2.83 8.69
N PHE A 99 7.74 1.82 9.35
CA PHE A 99 8.01 1.81 10.79
C PHE A 99 9.18 0.86 11.11
N PRO A 100 9.74 0.89 12.33
CA PRO A 100 10.79 -0.04 12.73
C PRO A 100 10.36 -1.50 12.61
N LYS A 101 11.25 -2.36 12.12
CA LYS A 101 10.95 -3.79 11.97
C LYS A 101 10.70 -4.44 13.33
N GLY A 102 9.67 -5.29 13.40
CA GLY A 102 9.31 -6.04 14.61
C GLY A 102 8.49 -5.25 15.63
N THR A 103 8.04 -4.04 15.26
CA THR A 103 7.09 -3.25 16.07
C THR A 103 5.72 -3.18 15.38
N THR A 104 4.77 -2.53 16.04
CA THR A 104 3.51 -2.09 15.46
C THR A 104 3.52 -0.58 15.34
N SER A 105 2.74 -0.02 14.41
CA SER A 105 2.65 1.43 14.21
C SER A 105 1.21 1.91 14.31
N SER A 106 0.94 2.77 15.30
CA SER A 106 -0.36 3.45 15.42
C SER A 106 -0.62 4.40 14.25
N ALA A 107 0.42 4.94 13.62
CA ALA A 107 0.28 5.78 12.43
C ALA A 107 -0.21 4.97 11.21
N CYS A 108 0.19 3.70 11.09
CA CYS A 108 -0.38 2.82 10.04
C CYS A 108 -1.85 2.57 10.30
N THR A 109 -2.22 2.23 11.54
CA THR A 109 -3.63 2.05 11.91
C THR A 109 -4.44 3.31 11.62
N GLU A 110 -3.96 4.47 12.06
CA GLU A 110 -4.63 5.76 11.85
C GLU A 110 -4.79 6.07 10.36
N LEU A 111 -3.76 5.82 9.54
CA LEU A 111 -3.85 5.99 8.09
C LEU A 111 -4.97 5.13 7.49
N LEU A 112 -5.04 3.84 7.84
CA LEU A 112 -6.05 2.92 7.30
C LEU A 112 -7.46 3.25 7.80
N THR A 113 -7.61 3.69 9.06
CA THR A 113 -8.93 4.00 9.65
C THR A 113 -9.47 5.37 9.25
N SER A 114 -8.60 6.35 9.02
CA SER A 114 -8.99 7.72 8.65
C SER A 114 -9.11 7.94 7.14
N PHE A 115 -8.54 7.04 6.33
CA PHE A 115 -8.62 7.14 4.87
C PHE A 115 -10.07 7.02 4.39
N THR A 116 -10.49 8.00 3.59
CA THR A 116 -11.82 8.03 2.98
C THR A 116 -11.70 8.24 1.47
N LEU A 117 -12.62 7.62 0.74
CA LEU A 117 -12.79 7.85 -0.69
C LEU A 117 -13.76 9.03 -0.84
N VAL A 118 -13.24 10.16 -1.33
CA VAL A 118 -14.04 11.35 -1.69
C VAL A 118 -14.53 11.29 -3.13
#